data_AF-A0A0H3LPR0-F1
#
_entry.id   AF-A0A0H3LPR0-F1
#
_cell.length_a   1.000
_cell.length_b   1.000
_cell.length_c   1.000
_cell.angle_alpha   90.00
_cell.angle_beta   90.00
_cell.angle_gamma   90.00
#
_symmetry.space_group_name_H-M   'P 1'
#
loop_
_entity.id
_entity.type
_entity.pdbx_description
1 polymer ?
#
loop_
_entity_poly.entity_id
_entity_poly.type
_entity_poly.pdbx_seq_one_letter_code
_entity_poly.pdbx_strand_id
1 'polypeptide(L)'
;MTTCRQCKSTFQPSERQIRKSDFLCSECQRAYDAAYRAARKASGNPVKTGQMPRSYHQAYEAAYAQRPGVRERRASLMRGYARLHAGRHAARRKLRHEVEMGRIVPLPCEVCGDTPTDGHHASYALPLAVTWLCKQHHQELHAKAKGEQS
;
A
#
# COMPACT_ATOMS: atom_id res chain seq x y z
N MET A 1 -24.37 -8.89 -26.57
CA MET A 1 -24.63 -10.31 -26.24
C MET A 1 -23.62 -11.17 -26.98
N THR A 2 -23.10 -12.20 -26.32
CA THR A 2 -22.15 -13.17 -26.89
C THR A 2 -22.57 -14.59 -26.50
N THR A 3 -21.99 -15.60 -27.14
CA THR A 3 -22.28 -17.01 -26.86
C THR A 3 -21.25 -17.60 -25.91
N CYS A 4 -21.73 -18.37 -24.93
CA CYS A 4 -20.88 -19.11 -24.01
C CYS A 4 -20.08 -20.17 -24.79
N ARG A 5 -18.76 -20.19 -24.67
CA ARG A 5 -17.93 -21.19 -25.38
C ARG A 5 -18.24 -22.63 -24.98
N GLN A 6 -18.75 -22.85 -23.77
CA GLN A 6 -19.04 -24.17 -23.20
C GLN A 6 -20.49 -24.63 -23.43
N CYS A 7 -21.49 -23.92 -22.89
CA CYS A 7 -22.90 -24.33 -23.02
C CYS A 7 -23.64 -23.70 -24.21
N LYS A 8 -22.98 -22.85 -25.00
CA LYS A 8 -23.54 -22.14 -26.16
C LYS A 8 -24.71 -21.19 -25.86
N SER A 9 -25.06 -20.98 -24.59
CA SER A 9 -26.09 -20.02 -24.21
C SER A 9 -25.70 -18.58 -24.56
N THR A 10 -26.68 -17.76 -24.88
CA THR A 10 -26.49 -16.32 -25.10
C THR A 10 -26.43 -15.60 -23.75
N PHE A 11 -25.40 -14.77 -23.53
CA PHE A 11 -25.25 -13.98 -22.31
C PHE A 11 -24.61 -12.62 -22.59
N GLN A 12 -24.66 -11.71 -21.61
CA GLN A 12 -23.96 -10.44 -21.68
C GLN A 12 -22.58 -10.57 -21.00
N PRO A 13 -21.47 -10.35 -21.74
CA PRO A 13 -20.14 -10.47 -21.16
C PRO A 13 -19.81 -9.26 -20.29
N SER A 14 -19.09 -9.50 -19.18
CA SER A 14 -18.48 -8.45 -18.38
C SER A 14 -17.27 -7.83 -19.07
N GLU A 15 -16.88 -6.61 -18.67
CA GLU A 15 -15.69 -5.92 -19.20
C GLU A 15 -14.42 -6.77 -19.11
N ARG A 16 -14.24 -7.49 -17.99
CA ARG A 16 -13.11 -8.40 -17.80
C ARG A 16 -13.10 -9.52 -18.85
N GLN A 17 -14.25 -10.05 -19.21
CA GLN A 17 -14.39 -11.14 -20.19
C GLN A 17 -14.10 -10.64 -21.60
N ILE A 18 -14.53 -9.41 -21.93
CA ILE A 18 -14.18 -8.73 -23.18
C ILE A 18 -12.66 -8.56 -23.28
N ARG A 19 -12.02 -7.99 -22.24
CA ARG A 19 -10.57 -7.74 -22.23
C ARG A 19 -9.73 -9.01 -22.35
N LYS A 20 -10.19 -10.12 -21.76
CA LYS A 20 -9.46 -11.40 -21.77
C LYS A 20 -9.89 -12.35 -22.89
N SER A 21 -10.88 -11.96 -23.69
CA SER A 21 -11.52 -12.81 -24.71
C SER A 21 -11.99 -14.17 -24.16
N ASP A 22 -12.42 -14.23 -22.90
CA ASP A 22 -12.90 -15.45 -22.24
C ASP A 22 -14.41 -15.39 -22.00
N PHE A 23 -15.16 -15.93 -22.95
CA PHE A 23 -16.62 -15.85 -23.00
C PHE A 23 -17.27 -17.10 -22.41
N LEU A 24 -17.15 -17.27 -21.09
CA LEU A 24 -17.92 -18.24 -20.31
C LEU A 24 -19.10 -17.55 -19.62
N CYS A 25 -20.31 -18.13 -19.68
CA CYS A 25 -21.39 -17.63 -18.83
C CYS A 25 -21.04 -17.84 -17.34
N SER A 26 -21.72 -17.12 -16.45
CA SER A 26 -21.45 -17.16 -15.00
C SER A 26 -21.52 -18.58 -14.41
N GLU A 27 -22.45 -19.40 -14.88
CA GLU A 27 -22.61 -20.79 -14.44
C GLU A 27 -21.45 -21.67 -14.89
N CYS A 28 -21.08 -21.62 -16.18
CA CYS A 28 -19.93 -22.35 -16.70
C CYS A 28 -18.62 -21.87 -16.06
N GLN A 29 -18.48 -20.57 -15.79
CA GLN A 29 -17.32 -20.04 -15.07
C GLN A 29 -17.23 -20.60 -13.65
N ARG A 30 -18.35 -20.67 -12.91
CA ARG A 30 -18.38 -21.27 -11.57
C ARG A 30 -18.01 -22.75 -11.59
N ALA A 31 -18.52 -23.50 -12.56
CA ALA A 31 -18.19 -24.91 -12.73
C ALA A 31 -16.71 -25.12 -13.05
N TYR A 32 -16.19 -24.34 -14.00
CA TYR A 32 -14.77 -24.33 -14.35
C TYR A 32 -13.88 -23.99 -13.15
N ASP A 33 -14.19 -22.92 -12.42
CA ASP A 33 -13.44 -22.50 -11.24
C ASP A 33 -13.47 -23.57 -10.13
N ALA A 34 -14.61 -24.23 -9.92
CA ALA A 34 -14.75 -25.31 -8.96
C ALA A 34 -13.86 -26.52 -9.32
N ALA A 35 -13.90 -26.95 -10.58
CA ALA A 35 -13.05 -28.02 -11.09
C ALA A 35 -11.55 -27.66 -10.98
N TYR A 36 -11.18 -26.43 -11.35
CA TYR A 36 -9.81 -25.92 -11.23
C TYR A 36 -9.31 -25.93 -9.78
N ARG A 37 -10.12 -25.43 -8.84
CA ARG A 37 -9.78 -25.44 -7.40
C ARG A 37 -9.67 -26.86 -6.85
N ALA A 38 -10.55 -27.77 -7.26
CA ALA A 38 -10.50 -29.18 -6.85
C ALA A 38 -9.23 -29.88 -7.33
N ALA A 39 -8.87 -29.72 -8.62
CA ALA A 39 -7.65 -30.29 -9.19
C ALA A 39 -6.39 -29.78 -8.48
N ARG A 40 -6.33 -28.47 -8.17
CA ARG A 40 -5.23 -27.87 -7.41
C ARG A 40 -5.13 -28.37 -5.97
N LYS A 41 -6.27 -28.62 -5.33
CA LYS A 41 -6.31 -29.22 -3.99
C LYS A 41 -5.77 -30.65 -4.04
N ALA A 42 -6.18 -31.43 -5.04
CA ALA A 42 -5.70 -32.81 -5.24
C ALA A 42 -4.18 -32.86 -5.49
N SER A 43 -3.60 -31.87 -6.19
CA SER A 43 -2.15 -31.78 -6.43
C SER A 43 -1.36 -31.15 -5.28
N GLY A 44 -1.97 -30.94 -4.11
CA GLY A 44 -1.28 -30.39 -2.93
C GLY A 44 -0.95 -28.90 -3.03
N ASN A 45 -1.48 -28.18 -4.02
CA ASN A 45 -1.27 -26.74 -4.22
C ASN A 45 -2.59 -25.97 -4.25
N PRO A 46 -3.39 -26.01 -3.17
CA PRO A 46 -4.69 -25.37 -3.12
C PRO A 46 -4.55 -23.85 -3.33
N VAL A 47 -5.55 -23.26 -3.99
CA VAL A 47 -5.63 -21.79 -4.13
C VAL A 47 -5.80 -21.20 -2.73
N LYS A 48 -4.80 -20.45 -2.27
CA LYS A 48 -4.88 -19.76 -0.98
C LYS A 48 -5.81 -18.56 -1.12
N THR A 49 -7.00 -18.66 -0.54
CA THR A 49 -7.95 -17.55 -0.44
C THR A 49 -7.80 -16.90 0.92
N GLY A 50 -7.31 -15.66 0.98
CA GLY A 50 -7.13 -14.91 2.23
C GLY A 50 -5.74 -14.28 2.36
N GLN A 51 -5.61 -13.37 3.33
CA GLN A 51 -4.31 -12.80 3.68
C GLN A 51 -3.44 -13.87 4.35
N MET A 52 -2.17 -13.94 3.96
CA MET A 52 -1.24 -14.85 4.61
C MET A 52 -0.95 -14.41 6.04
N PRO A 53 -0.78 -15.36 6.98
CA PRO A 53 -0.52 -15.00 8.37
C PRO A 53 0.77 -14.20 8.46
N ARG A 54 0.84 -13.28 9.41
CA ARG A 54 2.03 -12.46 9.65
C ARG A 54 3.29 -13.31 9.83
N SER A 55 3.17 -14.46 10.47
CA SER A 55 4.26 -15.44 10.66
C SER A 55 4.86 -15.95 9.35
N TYR A 56 4.04 -16.18 8.33
CA TYR A 56 4.52 -16.57 7.00
C TYR A 56 5.40 -15.47 6.40
N HIS A 57 4.94 -14.21 6.45
CA HIS A 57 5.72 -13.08 5.94
C HIS A 57 7.00 -12.86 6.76
N GLN A 58 6.97 -13.05 8.07
CA GLN A 58 8.17 -12.97 8.93
C GLN A 58 9.21 -14.03 8.53
N ALA A 59 8.80 -15.30 8.38
CA ALA A 59 9.68 -16.38 7.97
C ALA A 59 10.24 -16.14 6.55
N TYR A 60 9.38 -15.70 5.62
CA TYR A 60 9.78 -15.36 4.27
C TYR A 60 10.80 -14.21 4.23
N GLU A 61 10.55 -13.12 4.97
CA GLU A 61 11.45 -11.96 5.06
C GLU A 61 12.79 -12.34 5.69
N ALA A 62 12.78 -13.18 6.74
CA ALA A 62 14.00 -13.68 7.38
C ALA A 62 14.83 -14.51 6.39
N ALA A 63 14.22 -15.47 5.69
CA ALA A 63 14.90 -16.27 4.68
C ALA A 63 15.38 -15.42 3.48
N TYR A 64 14.58 -14.44 3.05
CA TYR A 64 14.94 -13.54 1.95
C TYR A 64 16.11 -12.63 2.31
N ALA A 65 16.18 -12.12 3.55
CA ALA A 65 17.26 -11.26 4.01
C ALA A 65 18.63 -11.96 4.00
N GLN A 66 18.67 -13.28 4.17
CA GLN A 66 19.90 -14.08 4.14
C GLN A 66 20.42 -14.36 2.73
N ARG A 67 19.64 -14.09 1.67
CA ARG A 67 20.09 -14.35 0.31
C ARG A 67 21.24 -13.42 -0.08
N PRO A 68 22.25 -13.90 -0.83
CA PRO A 68 23.36 -13.07 -1.31
C PRO A 68 22.86 -11.83 -2.07
N GLY A 69 23.53 -10.69 -1.86
CA GLY A 69 23.20 -9.43 -2.54
C GLY A 69 21.94 -8.70 -2.03
N VAL A 70 21.08 -9.33 -1.22
CA VAL A 70 19.85 -8.67 -0.72
C VAL A 70 20.17 -7.48 0.17
N ARG A 71 21.15 -7.62 1.07
CA ARG A 71 21.61 -6.52 1.93
C ARG A 71 22.09 -5.32 1.13
N GLU A 72 22.92 -5.56 0.12
CA GLU A 72 23.47 -4.52 -0.74
C GLU A 72 22.38 -3.83 -1.57
N ARG A 73 21.48 -4.62 -2.19
CA ARG A 73 20.35 -4.08 -2.94
C ARG A 73 19.45 -3.23 -2.06
N ARG A 74 19.11 -3.70 -0.85
CA ARG A 74 18.32 -2.92 0.13
C ARG A 74 19.01 -1.60 0.48
N ALA A 75 20.31 -1.64 0.76
CA ALA A 75 21.08 -0.43 1.04
C ALA A 75 21.09 0.54 -0.16
N SER A 76 21.23 0.04 -1.39
CA SER A 76 21.18 0.85 -2.61
C SER A 76 19.83 1.53 -2.80
N LEU A 77 18.73 0.77 -2.64
CA LEU A 77 17.36 1.31 -2.70
C LEU A 77 17.13 2.38 -1.62
N MET A 78 17.58 2.12 -0.38
CA MET A 78 17.48 3.10 0.72
C MET A 78 18.27 4.38 0.43
N ARG A 79 19.47 4.28 -0.15
CA ARG A 79 20.25 5.45 -0.59
C ARG A 79 19.53 6.22 -1.70
N GLY A 80 18.97 5.51 -2.69
CA GLY A 80 18.18 6.13 -3.75
C GLY A 80 16.96 6.88 -3.21
N TYR A 81 16.20 6.24 -2.33
CA TYR A 81 15.04 6.85 -1.66
C TYR A 81 15.43 8.10 -0.87
N ALA A 82 16.51 8.02 -0.09
CA ALA A 82 17.01 9.16 0.69
C ALA A 82 17.41 10.34 -0.18
N ARG A 83 18.00 10.10 -1.37
CA ARG A 83 18.33 11.15 -2.35
C ARG A 83 17.08 11.77 -2.96
N LEU A 84 16.15 10.94 -3.45
CA LEU A 84 14.89 11.40 -4.05
C LEU A 84 14.06 12.24 -3.08
N HIS A 85 14.13 11.93 -1.78
CA HIS A 85 13.38 12.64 -0.74
C HIS A 85 14.26 13.48 0.19
N ALA A 86 15.45 13.88 -0.28
CA ALA A 86 16.42 14.64 0.52
C ALA A 86 15.81 15.92 1.10
N GLY A 87 15.03 16.67 0.31
CA GLY A 87 14.33 17.88 0.78
C GLY A 87 13.34 17.59 1.91
N ARG A 88 12.60 16.48 1.83
CA ARG A 88 11.65 16.07 2.89
C ARG A 88 12.37 15.73 4.19
N HIS A 89 13.49 15.01 4.08
CA HIS A 89 14.32 14.68 5.24
C HIS A 89 14.97 15.92 5.84
N ALA A 90 15.49 16.83 5.01
CA ALA A 90 16.09 18.08 5.46
C ALA A 90 15.10 18.93 6.25
N ALA A 91 13.88 19.12 5.72
CA ALA A 91 12.84 19.90 6.38
C ALA A 91 12.46 19.32 7.74
N ARG A 92 12.16 18.02 7.81
CA ARG A 92 11.81 17.34 9.06
C ARG A 92 12.93 17.42 10.10
N ARG A 93 14.20 17.26 9.68
CA ARG A 93 15.35 17.40 10.57
C ARG A 93 15.49 18.83 11.09
N LYS A 94 15.32 19.83 10.22
CA LYS A 94 15.40 21.25 10.61
C LYS A 94 14.33 21.59 11.63
N LEU A 95 13.07 21.25 11.39
CA LEU A 95 11.98 21.47 12.35
C LEU A 95 12.29 20.82 13.71
N ARG A 96 12.66 19.53 13.70
CA ARG A 96 13.02 18.79 14.93
C ARG A 96 14.11 19.51 15.71
N HIS A 97 15.18 19.92 15.02
CA HIS A 97 16.28 20.64 15.64
C HIS A 97 15.83 21.98 16.25
N GLU A 98 15.01 22.77 15.56
CA GLU A 98 14.51 24.04 16.11
C GLU A 98 13.60 23.83 17.34
N VAL A 99 12.81 22.74 17.36
CA VAL A 99 12.01 22.35 18.53
C VAL A 99 12.88 21.90 19.69
N GLU A 100 13.87 21.05 19.45
CA GLU A 100 14.82 20.59 20.47
C GLU A 100 15.63 21.74 21.07
N MET A 101 15.95 22.76 20.27
CA MET A 101 16.63 23.97 20.72
C MET A 101 15.68 24.98 21.39
N GLY A 102 14.37 24.69 21.48
CA GLY A 102 13.37 25.56 22.09
C GLY A 102 13.06 26.84 21.30
N ARG A 103 13.55 26.97 20.06
CA ARG A 103 13.28 28.13 19.20
C ARG A 103 11.91 28.07 18.54
N ILE A 104 11.34 26.87 18.45
CA ILE A 104 9.95 26.62 18.05
C ILE A 104 9.29 25.83 19.17
N VAL A 105 8.16 26.33 19.66
CA VAL A 105 7.33 25.61 20.63
C VAL A 105 6.21 24.89 19.86
N PRO A 106 6.09 23.56 19.97
CA PRO A 106 4.97 22.83 19.38
C PRO A 106 3.64 23.35 19.90
N LEU A 107 2.70 23.62 19.00
CA LEU A 107 1.36 24.06 19.38
C LEU A 107 0.42 22.86 19.56
N PRO A 108 -0.69 23.03 20.30
CA PRO A 108 -1.79 22.08 20.34
C PRO A 108 -2.33 21.77 18.94
N CYS A 109 -3.00 20.63 18.78
CA CYS A 109 -3.56 20.25 17.48
C CYS A 109 -4.55 21.29 16.98
N GLU A 110 -4.40 21.78 15.73
CA GLU A 110 -5.32 22.78 15.17
C GLU A 110 -6.77 22.29 15.01
N VAL A 111 -7.00 20.96 15.04
CA VAL A 111 -8.33 20.38 14.88
C VAL A 111 -9.01 20.11 16.23
N CYS A 112 -8.30 19.51 17.20
CA CYS A 112 -8.90 19.10 18.48
C CYS A 112 -8.23 19.70 19.73
N GLY A 113 -7.11 20.40 19.61
CA GLY A 113 -6.35 20.91 20.74
C GLY A 113 -5.52 19.87 21.50
N ASP A 114 -5.51 18.59 21.09
CA ASP A 114 -4.72 17.57 21.78
C ASP A 114 -3.20 17.77 21.61
N THR A 115 -2.47 17.29 22.60
CA THR A 115 -1.00 17.16 22.60
C THR A 115 -0.62 15.72 23.00
N PRO A 116 0.53 15.18 22.57
CA PRO A 116 1.57 15.81 21.74
C PRO A 116 1.19 15.90 20.25
N THR A 117 1.80 16.87 19.55
CA THR A 117 1.61 17.13 18.12
C THR A 117 2.87 16.90 17.30
N ASP A 118 2.66 16.62 16.01
CA ASP A 118 3.69 16.59 14.99
C ASP A 118 3.48 17.73 13.99
N GLY A 119 4.58 18.32 13.49
CA GLY A 119 4.52 19.33 12.43
C GLY A 119 4.23 18.71 11.07
N HIS A 120 3.03 18.94 10.55
CA HIS A 120 2.65 18.60 9.18
C HIS A 120 3.22 19.63 8.19
N HIS A 121 3.97 19.14 7.20
CA HIS A 121 4.56 19.98 6.17
C HIS A 121 3.67 19.97 4.92
N ALA A 122 2.97 21.07 4.65
CA ALA A 122 2.24 21.25 3.38
C ALA A 122 3.20 21.40 2.19
N SER A 123 4.30 22.13 2.39
CA SER A 123 5.42 22.21 1.45
C SER A 123 6.74 21.98 2.16
N TYR A 124 7.51 21.00 1.69
CA TYR A 124 8.84 20.70 2.24
C TYR A 124 9.91 21.74 1.87
N ALA A 125 9.59 22.72 1.02
CA ALA A 125 10.48 23.84 0.71
C ALA A 125 10.52 24.89 1.85
N LEU A 126 9.50 24.90 2.71
CA LEU A 126 9.40 25.81 3.86
C LEU A 126 9.47 24.98 5.15
N PRO A 127 10.67 24.65 5.64
CA PRO A 127 10.87 23.59 6.63
C PRO A 127 10.30 23.90 8.02
N LEU A 128 9.97 25.17 8.30
CA LEU A 128 9.41 25.62 9.58
C LEU A 128 7.97 26.10 9.46
N ALA A 129 7.43 26.18 8.23
CA ALA A 129 6.02 26.47 8.01
C ALA A 129 5.25 25.14 8.10
N VAL A 130 4.84 24.79 9.32
CA VAL A 130 4.12 23.56 9.61
C VAL A 130 2.83 23.82 10.36
N THR A 131 1.85 22.96 10.10
CA THR A 131 0.59 22.88 10.84
C THR A 131 0.76 21.86 11.96
N TRP A 132 0.39 22.21 13.19
CA TRP A 132 0.54 21.29 14.33
C TRP A 132 -0.68 20.38 14.43
N LEU A 133 -0.47 19.08 14.28
CA LEU A 133 -1.54 18.08 14.32
C LEU A 133 -1.20 16.95 15.27
N CYS A 134 -2.18 16.47 16.04
CA CYS A 134 -2.02 15.22 16.79
C CYS A 134 -1.87 14.04 15.80
N LYS A 135 -1.34 12.92 16.30
CA LYS A 135 -1.06 11.73 15.46
C LYS A 135 -2.26 11.27 14.64
N GLN A 136 -3.48 11.32 15.21
CA GLN A 136 -4.70 10.91 14.54
C GLN A 136 -5.01 11.82 13.35
N HIS A 137 -5.20 13.13 13.58
CA HIS A 137 -5.51 14.09 12.51
C HIS A 137 -4.40 14.18 11.47
N HIS A 138 -3.14 13.99 11.86
CA HIS A 138 -2.03 13.93 10.92
C HIS A 138 -2.16 12.71 9.97
N GLN A 139 -2.54 11.54 10.49
CA GLN A 139 -2.78 10.34 9.67
C GLN A 139 -4.01 10.47 8.77
N GLU A 140 -5.10 11.05 9.29
CA GLU A 140 -6.32 11.31 8.52
C GLU A 140 -6.05 12.22 7.32
N LEU A 141 -5.26 13.28 7.53
CA LEU A 141 -4.86 14.18 6.45
C LEU A 141 -4.05 13.45 5.36
N HIS A 142 -3.09 12.60 5.76
CA HIS A 142 -2.34 11.76 4.81
C HIS A 142 -3.23 10.72 4.10
N ALA A 143 -4.28 10.22 4.75
CA ALA A 143 -5.21 9.27 4.16
C ALA A 143 -6.10 9.96 3.10
N LYS A 144 -6.65 11.14 3.40
CA LYS A 144 -7.45 11.93 2.46
C LYS A 144 -6.65 12.30 1.20
N ALA A 145 -5.43 12.80 1.37
CA ALA A 145 -4.56 13.17 0.25
C ALA A 145 -4.17 11.98 -0.66
N LYS A 146 -4.22 10.74 -0.15
CA LYS A 146 -4.03 9.52 -0.96
C LYS A 146 -5.31 9.08 -1.68
N GLY A 147 -6.48 9.36 -1.10
CA GLY A 147 -7.79 9.01 -1.66
C GLY A 147 -8.22 9.93 -2.81
N GLU A 148 -7.72 11.17 -2.86
CA GLU A 148 -8.03 12.15 -3.92
C GLU A 148 -7.21 11.96 -5.21
N GLN A 149 -6.30 10.97 -5.25
CA GLN A 149 -5.55 10.57 -6.44
C GLN A 149 -6.10 9.29 -7.09
N SER A 150 -7.38 8.97 -6.86
CA SER A 150 -8.09 7.83 -7.46
C SER A 150 -9.22 8.29 -8.37
#